data_AF-A0A6N9R7G1-F1
#
_entry.id   AF-A0A6N9R7G1-F1
#
_cell.length_a   1.000
_cell.length_b   1.000
_cell.length_c   1.000
_cell.angle_alpha   90.00
_cell.angle_beta   90.00
_cell.angle_gamma   90.00
#
_symmetry.space_group_name_H-M   'P 1'
#
loop_
_entity.id
_entity.type
_entity.pdbx_description
1 polymer ?
#
loop_
_entity_poly.entity_id
_entity_poly.type
_entity_poly.pdbx_seq_one_letter_code
_entity_poly.pdbx_strand_id
1 'polypeptide(L)'
;MPALPSAARARANRITGWLNTRGGSIAAPLAIIAVGVALTWLPAFRALDLALLDAKFALLARYAPLPVDDGIVIVGIDDATLAAVPEPVALSHRMLGQAFAAIAATRPRAVGLDVILPDRSYDAFAPGSDQALIAGLLALRRVAPVIIGVTTLENGRLRPIHPPLLAAAGSTGEDVALLHEDEDGRVRRYEDRFGAGGEEVATLVGRLAATTGTRPERGLVQYALGTGFDYVPMRDVLGWVERGERDK
;
A
#
# COMPACT_ATOMS: atom_id res chain seq x y z
N MET A 1 -47.11 31.59 5.54
CA MET A 1 -45.75 31.88 5.02
C MET A 1 -45.39 33.32 5.34
N PRO A 2 -44.47 33.61 6.27
CA PRO A 2 -44.08 34.97 6.58
C PRO A 2 -43.30 35.58 5.39
N ALA A 3 -43.80 36.73 4.94
CA ALA A 3 -43.21 37.53 3.88
C ALA A 3 -41.79 37.98 4.28
N LEU A 4 -40.77 37.69 3.45
CA LEU A 4 -39.40 38.18 3.69
C LEU A 4 -39.40 39.71 3.87
N PRO A 5 -38.63 40.26 4.83
CA PRO A 5 -38.54 41.70 5.09
C PRO A 5 -38.09 42.47 3.83
N SER A 6 -38.62 43.69 3.65
CA SER A 6 -38.45 44.51 2.43
C SER A 6 -36.99 44.71 2.01
N ALA A 7 -36.07 44.81 2.98
CA ALA A 7 -34.64 44.93 2.75
C ALA A 7 -34.00 43.67 2.13
N ALA A 8 -34.48 42.48 2.49
CA ALA A 8 -34.00 41.22 1.93
C ALA A 8 -34.44 41.06 0.47
N ARG A 9 -35.67 41.47 0.14
CA ARG A 9 -36.16 41.48 -1.25
C ARG A 9 -35.43 42.49 -2.13
N ALA A 10 -35.13 43.67 -1.59
CA ALA A 10 -34.38 44.70 -2.32
C ALA A 10 -32.93 44.26 -2.61
N ARG A 11 -32.29 43.51 -1.70
CA ARG A 11 -30.98 42.88 -1.94
C ARG A 11 -31.07 41.76 -2.98
N ALA A 12 -32.06 40.88 -2.88
CA ALA A 12 -32.28 39.79 -3.83
C ALA A 12 -32.51 40.30 -5.27
N ASN A 13 -33.37 41.32 -5.45
CA ASN A 13 -33.66 41.90 -6.76
C ASN A 13 -32.46 42.63 -7.39
N ARG A 14 -31.55 43.18 -6.57
CA ARG A 14 -30.31 43.80 -7.05
C ARG A 14 -29.31 42.76 -7.57
N ILE A 15 -29.22 41.62 -6.89
CA ILE A 15 -28.35 40.50 -7.29
C ILE A 15 -28.85 39.87 -8.59
N THR A 16 -30.16 39.61 -8.72
CA THR A 16 -30.73 39.07 -9.97
C THR A 16 -30.64 40.04 -11.14
N GLY A 17 -30.82 41.34 -10.91
CA GLY A 17 -30.62 42.36 -11.95
C GLY A 17 -29.18 42.45 -12.46
N TRP A 18 -28.20 42.34 -11.56
CA TRP A 18 -26.77 42.31 -11.93
C TRP A 18 -26.39 41.05 -12.71
N LEU A 19 -26.87 39.88 -12.28
CA LEU A 19 -26.63 38.59 -12.95
C LEU A 19 -27.17 38.54 -14.38
N ASN A 20 -28.19 39.34 -14.71
CA ASN A 20 -28.83 39.37 -16.03
C ASN A 20 -28.14 40.33 -17.03
N THR A 21 -27.08 41.04 -16.62
CA THR A 21 -26.22 41.83 -17.51
C THR A 21 -25.13 40.93 -18.13
N ARG A 22 -24.70 41.20 -19.37
CA ARG A 22 -23.63 40.42 -20.04
C ARG A 22 -22.32 40.32 -19.22
N GLY A 23 -22.06 41.29 -18.34
CA GLY A 23 -20.91 41.27 -17.43
C GLY A 23 -21.14 40.44 -16.16
N GLY A 24 -22.34 40.52 -15.57
CA GLY A 24 -22.68 39.76 -14.37
C GLY A 24 -22.86 38.26 -14.62
N SER A 25 -23.31 37.87 -15.82
CA SER A 25 -23.45 36.47 -16.21
C SER A 25 -22.12 35.73 -16.36
N ILE A 26 -21.02 36.45 -16.61
CA ILE A 26 -19.65 35.90 -16.67
C ILE A 26 -18.92 36.07 -15.33
N ALA A 27 -19.13 37.19 -14.64
CA ALA A 27 -18.47 37.47 -13.36
C ALA A 27 -18.90 36.50 -12.24
N ALA A 28 -20.17 36.09 -12.20
CA ALA A 28 -20.66 35.15 -11.20
C ALA A 28 -20.03 33.75 -11.28
N PRO A 29 -20.01 33.06 -12.44
CA PRO A 29 -19.32 31.77 -12.54
C PRO A 29 -17.82 31.91 -12.30
N LEU A 30 -17.17 33.00 -12.75
CA LEU A 30 -15.76 33.26 -12.45
C LEU A 30 -15.51 33.41 -10.95
N ALA A 31 -16.39 34.11 -10.22
CA ALA A 31 -16.29 34.25 -8.77
C ALA A 31 -16.47 32.90 -8.06
N ILE A 32 -17.41 32.06 -8.51
CA ILE A 32 -17.61 30.70 -7.96
C ILE A 32 -16.38 29.83 -8.21
N ILE A 33 -15.82 29.86 -9.42
CA ILE A 33 -14.58 29.14 -9.76
C ILE A 33 -13.43 29.66 -8.89
N ALA A 34 -13.26 30.97 -8.77
CA ALA A 34 -12.20 31.57 -7.96
C ALA A 34 -12.32 31.20 -6.48
N VAL A 35 -13.54 31.18 -5.92
CA VAL A 35 -13.79 30.70 -4.56
C VAL A 35 -13.48 29.22 -4.46
N GLY A 36 -13.99 28.38 -5.37
CA GLY A 36 -13.70 26.95 -5.39
C GLY A 36 -12.20 26.65 -5.43
N VAL A 37 -11.46 27.35 -6.29
CA VAL A 37 -9.99 27.29 -6.35
C VAL A 37 -9.38 27.77 -5.03
N ALA A 38 -9.80 28.90 -4.47
CA ALA A 38 -9.28 29.38 -3.19
C ALA A 38 -9.51 28.37 -2.04
N LEU A 39 -10.65 27.67 -2.04
CA LEU A 39 -10.95 26.64 -1.05
C LEU A 39 -10.01 25.42 -1.16
N THR A 40 -9.49 25.08 -2.34
CA THR A 40 -8.53 23.95 -2.47
C THR A 40 -7.17 24.25 -1.83
N TRP A 41 -6.87 25.50 -1.51
CA TRP A 41 -5.66 25.90 -0.77
C TRP A 41 -5.85 25.84 0.75
N LEU A 42 -7.08 25.69 1.24
CA LEU A 42 -7.36 25.60 2.67
C LEU A 42 -7.16 24.15 3.15
N PRO A 43 -6.26 23.89 4.12
CA PRO A 43 -6.02 22.55 4.65
C PRO A 43 -7.28 21.88 5.20
N ALA A 44 -8.20 22.66 5.78
CA ALA A 44 -9.46 22.16 6.31
C ALA A 44 -10.37 21.55 5.24
N PHE A 45 -10.37 22.10 4.02
CA PHE A 45 -11.16 21.55 2.92
C PHE A 45 -10.55 20.27 2.36
N ARG A 46 -9.21 20.18 2.31
CA ARG A 46 -8.51 18.94 1.94
C ARG A 46 -8.78 17.82 2.95
N ALA A 47 -8.65 18.13 4.25
CA ALA A 47 -8.96 17.19 5.31
C ALA A 47 -10.42 16.70 5.26
N LEU A 48 -11.37 17.59 4.95
CA LEU A 48 -12.76 17.22 4.75
C LEU A 48 -12.95 16.31 3.54
N ASP A 49 -12.30 16.59 2.42
CA ASP A 49 -12.36 15.75 1.22
C ASP A 49 -11.81 14.34 1.48
N LEU A 50 -10.66 14.23 2.13
CA LEU A 50 -10.08 12.94 2.54
C LEU A 50 -10.99 12.19 3.52
N ALA A 51 -11.60 12.88 4.48
CA ALA A 51 -12.55 12.28 5.41
C ALA A 51 -13.82 11.78 4.71
N LEU A 52 -14.34 12.52 3.71
CA LEU A 52 -15.47 12.08 2.89
C LEU A 52 -15.10 10.88 2.02
N LEU A 53 -13.88 10.84 1.48
CA LEU A 53 -13.36 9.71 0.74
C LEU A 53 -13.27 8.45 1.61
N ASP A 54 -12.77 8.57 2.82
CA ASP A 54 -12.73 7.47 3.79
C ASP A 54 -14.13 7.00 4.19
N ALA A 55 -15.06 7.92 4.42
CA ALA A 55 -16.46 7.59 4.70
C ALA A 55 -17.10 6.81 3.54
N LYS A 56 -16.80 7.18 2.28
CA LYS A 56 -17.24 6.44 1.09
C LYS A 56 -16.68 5.03 1.08
N PHE A 57 -15.39 4.85 1.37
CA PHE A 57 -14.78 3.52 1.43
C PHE A 57 -15.41 2.64 2.52
N ALA A 58 -15.60 3.19 3.73
CA ALA A 58 -16.27 2.48 4.81
C ALA A 58 -17.72 2.10 4.45
N LEU A 59 -18.44 2.99 3.75
CA LEU A 59 -19.79 2.72 3.28
C LEU A 59 -19.81 1.58 2.25
N LEU A 60 -18.88 1.60 1.29
CA LEU A 60 -18.76 0.55 0.27
C LEU A 60 -18.42 -0.80 0.91
N ALA A 61 -17.43 -0.86 1.79
CA ALA A 61 -17.07 -2.09 2.49
C ALA A 61 -18.23 -2.65 3.34
N ARG A 62 -19.07 -1.79 3.91
CA ARG A 62 -20.21 -2.21 4.73
C ARG A 62 -21.41 -2.69 3.94
N TYR A 63 -21.76 -2.01 2.84
CA TYR A 63 -23.03 -2.23 2.14
C TYR A 63 -22.89 -2.90 0.78
N ALA A 64 -21.70 -2.90 0.19
CA ALA A 64 -21.39 -3.57 -1.07
C ALA A 64 -19.99 -4.22 -1.01
N PRO A 65 -19.74 -5.10 -0.03
CA PRO A 65 -18.46 -5.80 0.06
C PRO A 65 -18.22 -6.62 -1.20
N LEU A 66 -16.99 -6.60 -1.69
CA LEU A 66 -16.61 -7.49 -2.78
C LEU A 66 -16.43 -8.91 -2.24
N PRO A 67 -16.93 -9.93 -2.96
CA PRO A 67 -16.64 -11.31 -2.61
C PRO A 67 -15.13 -11.57 -2.77
N VAL A 68 -14.56 -12.30 -1.81
CA VAL A 68 -13.16 -12.74 -1.88
C VAL A 68 -13.14 -14.24 -2.04
N ASP A 69 -12.75 -14.67 -3.23
CA ASP A 69 -12.48 -16.08 -3.54
C ASP A 69 -10.98 -16.37 -3.61
N ASP A 70 -10.14 -15.33 -3.59
CA ASP A 70 -8.69 -15.45 -3.60
C ASP A 70 -8.19 -15.55 -2.16
N GLY A 71 -7.68 -16.73 -1.77
CA GLY A 71 -7.07 -16.98 -0.46
C GLY A 71 -5.79 -16.17 -0.24
N ILE A 72 -5.95 -14.86 -0.05
CA ILE A 72 -4.89 -13.89 0.22
C ILE A 72 -4.53 -14.00 1.70
N VAL A 73 -3.25 -14.25 1.97
CA VAL A 73 -2.71 -14.32 3.33
C VAL A 73 -1.62 -13.26 3.48
N ILE A 74 -1.75 -12.43 4.50
CA ILE A 74 -0.73 -11.48 4.92
C ILE A 74 -0.01 -12.07 6.13
N VAL A 75 1.25 -12.44 5.96
CA VAL A 75 2.12 -12.85 7.06
C VAL A 75 2.82 -11.62 7.62
N GLY A 76 2.45 -11.23 8.84
CA GLY A 76 2.91 -9.99 9.45
C GLY A 76 4.00 -10.19 10.49
N ILE A 77 4.96 -9.26 10.52
CA ILE A 77 5.90 -9.08 11.63
C ILE A 77 5.32 -7.99 12.54
N ASP A 78 4.43 -8.35 13.46
CA ASP A 78 3.81 -7.43 14.42
C ASP A 78 4.66 -7.22 15.68
N ASP A 79 4.27 -6.23 16.50
CA ASP A 79 4.91 -5.93 17.79
C ASP A 79 4.99 -7.17 18.69
N ALA A 80 3.99 -8.05 18.62
CA ALA A 80 3.92 -9.25 19.43
C ALA A 80 4.90 -10.34 18.95
N THR A 81 5.17 -10.40 17.64
CA THR A 81 6.24 -11.20 17.05
C THR A 81 7.60 -10.63 17.45
N LEU A 82 7.78 -9.31 17.36
CA LEU A 82 9.02 -8.64 17.73
C LEU A 82 9.36 -8.80 19.22
N ALA A 83 8.36 -8.72 20.10
CA ALA A 83 8.54 -8.93 21.53
C ALA A 83 8.85 -10.38 21.91
N ALA A 84 8.44 -11.35 21.07
CA ALA A 84 8.69 -12.77 21.32
C ALA A 84 10.09 -13.23 20.89
N VAL A 85 10.77 -12.46 20.05
CA VAL A 85 12.08 -12.81 19.49
C VAL A 85 13.16 -12.05 20.27
N PRO A 86 14.15 -12.74 20.88
CA PRO A 86 15.18 -12.08 21.66
C PRO A 86 16.22 -11.32 20.81
N GLU A 87 16.30 -11.65 19.52
CA GLU A 87 17.24 -11.06 18.56
C GLU A 87 16.66 -9.77 17.94
N PRO A 88 17.49 -8.74 17.71
CA PRO A 88 17.06 -7.58 16.92
C PRO A 88 16.61 -8.00 15.52
N VAL A 89 15.60 -7.31 14.96
CA VAL A 89 15.07 -7.61 13.62
C VAL A 89 16.16 -7.66 12.55
N ALA A 90 17.17 -6.79 12.65
CA ALA A 90 18.31 -6.75 11.73
C ALA A 90 19.14 -8.05 11.70
N LEU A 91 19.05 -8.91 12.73
CA LEU A 91 19.74 -10.20 12.81
C LEU A 91 18.80 -11.41 12.62
N SER A 92 17.52 -11.16 12.33
CA SER A 92 16.49 -12.19 12.26
C SER A 92 16.49 -13.05 10.98
N HIS A 93 17.59 -13.09 10.24
CA HIS A 93 17.69 -13.81 8.96
C HIS A 93 17.35 -15.29 9.09
N ARG A 94 17.72 -15.92 10.21
CA ARG A 94 17.37 -17.33 10.47
C ARG A 94 15.87 -17.51 10.64
N MET A 95 15.23 -16.63 11.40
CA MET A 95 13.78 -16.61 11.58
C MET A 95 13.06 -16.40 10.24
N LEU A 96 13.50 -15.43 9.43
CA LEU A 96 12.95 -15.19 8.10
C LEU A 96 13.12 -16.41 7.19
N GLY A 97 14.31 -17.02 7.17
CA GLY A 97 14.56 -18.25 6.41
C GLY A 97 13.64 -19.40 6.78
N GLN A 98 13.37 -19.60 8.08
CA GLN A 98 12.43 -20.60 8.57
C GLN A 98 10.99 -20.29 8.18
N ALA A 99 10.56 -19.04 8.33
CA ALA A 99 9.23 -18.59 7.91
C ALA A 99 9.03 -18.79 6.39
N PHE A 100 10.01 -18.45 5.57
CA PHE A 100 9.96 -18.67 4.12
C PHE A 100 9.86 -20.16 3.76
N ALA A 101 10.61 -21.02 4.43
CA ALA A 101 10.49 -22.46 4.24
C ALA A 101 9.11 -23.01 4.65
N ALA A 102 8.51 -22.46 5.71
CA ALA A 102 7.17 -22.81 6.16
C ALA A 102 6.11 -22.40 5.13
N ILE A 103 6.16 -21.14 4.67
CA ILE A 103 5.26 -20.61 3.63
C ILE A 103 5.42 -21.41 2.34
N ALA A 104 6.63 -21.86 1.99
CA ALA A 104 6.84 -22.72 0.83
C ALA A 104 6.08 -24.05 0.91
N ALA A 105 5.84 -24.60 2.11
CA ALA A 105 5.13 -25.86 2.28
C ALA A 105 3.66 -25.78 1.83
N THR A 106 3.05 -24.60 1.94
CA THR A 106 1.65 -24.35 1.56
C THR A 106 1.46 -24.12 0.05
N ARG A 107 2.56 -23.99 -0.72
CA ARG A 107 2.59 -23.80 -2.19
C ARG A 107 1.70 -22.62 -2.65
N PRO A 108 1.99 -21.39 -2.21
CA PRO A 108 1.24 -20.21 -2.62
C PRO A 108 1.34 -19.99 -4.14
N ARG A 109 0.35 -19.30 -4.73
CA ARG A 109 0.35 -18.94 -6.16
C ARG A 109 1.46 -17.96 -6.54
N ALA A 110 1.77 -17.03 -5.64
CA ALA A 110 2.84 -16.05 -5.74
C ALA A 110 3.13 -15.50 -4.34
N VAL A 111 4.33 -14.96 -4.12
CA VAL A 111 4.72 -14.34 -2.84
C VAL A 111 5.32 -12.96 -3.10
N GLY A 112 4.74 -11.93 -2.48
CA GLY A 112 5.34 -10.62 -2.36
C GLY A 112 6.05 -10.48 -1.01
N LEU A 113 7.32 -10.09 -1.02
CA LEU A 113 8.12 -9.90 0.19
C LEU A 113 8.34 -8.40 0.41
N ASP A 114 7.66 -7.84 1.42
CA ASP A 114 7.89 -6.48 1.91
C ASP A 114 8.69 -6.51 3.21
N VAL A 115 9.95 -6.95 3.09
CA VAL A 115 10.91 -7.00 4.20
C VAL A 115 12.24 -6.46 3.72
N ILE A 116 12.93 -5.72 4.59
CA ILE A 116 14.24 -5.17 4.27
C ILE A 116 15.28 -6.29 4.35
N LEU A 117 15.73 -6.77 3.18
CA LEU A 117 16.82 -7.72 3.08
C LEU A 117 18.18 -7.03 3.26
N PRO A 118 19.19 -7.72 3.80
CA PRO A 118 20.51 -7.13 4.05
C PRO A 118 21.23 -6.79 2.73
N ASP A 119 22.07 -5.76 2.77
CA ASP A 119 22.89 -5.31 1.64
C ASP A 119 24.21 -6.10 1.48
N ARG A 120 24.58 -6.86 2.52
CA ARG A 120 25.82 -7.65 2.63
C ARG A 120 25.60 -8.89 3.49
N SER A 121 26.63 -9.71 3.63
CA SER A 121 26.65 -10.87 4.51
C SER A 121 26.65 -10.48 5.99
N TYR A 122 25.84 -11.16 6.81
CA TYR A 122 25.79 -10.96 8.27
C TYR A 122 26.37 -12.15 9.05
N ASP A 123 26.91 -13.15 8.35
CA ASP A 123 27.44 -14.37 8.96
C ASP A 123 28.57 -14.15 9.97
N ALA A 124 29.32 -13.04 9.86
CA ALA A 124 30.33 -12.68 10.85
C ALA A 124 29.73 -12.33 12.23
N PHE A 125 28.48 -11.85 12.27
CA PHE A 125 27.78 -11.47 13.49
C PHE A 125 26.82 -12.57 13.95
N ALA A 126 26.17 -13.24 13.00
CA ALA A 126 25.25 -14.34 13.26
C ALA A 126 25.59 -15.52 12.34
N PRO A 127 26.49 -16.44 12.77
CA PRO A 127 26.94 -17.53 11.92
C PRO A 127 25.80 -18.40 11.36
N GLY A 128 25.83 -18.65 10.05
CA GLY A 128 24.83 -19.45 9.32
C GLY A 128 23.51 -18.72 9.07
N SER A 129 23.43 -17.42 9.36
CA SER A 129 22.23 -16.61 9.15
C SER A 129 21.93 -16.41 7.66
N ASP A 130 22.96 -16.16 6.84
CA ASP A 130 22.82 -16.00 5.41
C ASP A 130 22.41 -17.32 4.75
N GLN A 131 23.03 -18.42 5.18
CA GLN A 131 22.68 -19.76 4.68
C GLN A 131 21.21 -20.10 4.96
N ALA A 132 20.71 -19.80 6.17
CA ALA A 132 19.33 -20.04 6.53
C ALA A 132 18.35 -19.21 5.68
N LEU A 133 18.66 -17.93 5.47
CA LEU A 133 17.83 -17.03 4.65
C LEU A 133 17.81 -17.45 3.17
N ILE A 134 18.99 -17.76 2.61
CA ILE A 134 19.13 -18.29 1.25
C ILE A 134 18.33 -19.58 1.08
N ALA A 135 18.43 -20.50 2.03
CA ALA A 135 17.70 -21.76 1.98
C ALA A 135 16.18 -21.55 1.97
N GLY A 136 15.67 -20.62 2.78
CA GLY A 136 14.25 -20.24 2.80
C GLY A 136 13.78 -19.62 1.48
N LEU A 137 14.55 -18.69 0.91
CA LEU A 137 14.25 -18.07 -0.39
C LEU A 137 14.24 -19.10 -1.53
N LEU A 138 15.21 -20.03 -1.53
CA LEU A 138 15.24 -21.13 -2.51
C LEU A 138 14.05 -22.07 -2.34
N ALA A 139 13.59 -22.32 -1.12
CA ALA A 139 12.40 -23.13 -0.86
C ALA A 139 11.15 -22.47 -1.46
N LEU A 140 10.96 -21.16 -1.24
CA LEU A 140 9.86 -20.39 -1.82
C LEU A 140 9.90 -20.40 -3.35
N ARG A 141 11.04 -20.02 -3.93
CA ARG A 141 11.22 -19.93 -5.39
C ARG A 141 10.90 -21.23 -6.12
N ARG A 142 11.13 -22.38 -5.47
CA ARG A 142 10.82 -23.70 -6.06
C ARG A 142 9.34 -23.97 -6.25
N VAL A 143 8.49 -23.32 -5.46
CA VAL A 143 7.03 -23.58 -5.46
C VAL A 143 6.21 -22.42 -5.98
N ALA A 144 6.73 -21.19 -5.90
CA ALA A 144 6.01 -19.97 -6.26
C ALA A 144 6.96 -18.90 -6.83
N PRO A 145 6.48 -18.02 -7.72
CA PRO A 145 7.18 -16.77 -8.04
C PRO A 145 7.35 -15.90 -6.78
N VAL A 146 8.55 -15.36 -6.59
CA VAL A 146 8.89 -14.48 -5.46
C VAL A 146 9.22 -13.08 -5.99
N ILE A 147 8.47 -12.09 -5.53
CA ILE A 147 8.68 -10.68 -5.83
C ILE A 147 9.19 -10.01 -4.56
N ILE A 148 10.34 -9.34 -4.64
CA ILE A 148 10.94 -8.66 -3.48
C ILE A 148 10.73 -7.16 -3.64
N GLY A 149 10.04 -6.56 -2.68
CA GLY A 149 9.91 -5.13 -2.53
C GLY A 149 11.23 -4.49 -2.12
N VAL A 150 11.71 -3.54 -2.92
CA VAL A 150 12.93 -2.78 -2.69
C VAL A 150 12.56 -1.35 -2.32
N THR A 151 12.98 -0.91 -1.14
CA THR A 151 12.83 0.50 -0.72
C THR A 151 13.90 1.37 -1.37
N THR A 152 13.64 2.68 -1.41
CA THR A 152 14.66 3.68 -1.75
C THR A 152 15.46 4.10 -0.52
N LEU A 153 16.66 4.61 -0.76
CA LEU A 153 17.48 5.37 0.18
C LEU A 153 17.06 6.85 0.13
N GLU A 154 17.52 7.66 1.09
CA GLU A 154 17.23 9.11 1.15
C GLU A 154 17.62 9.87 -0.13
N ASN A 155 18.62 9.38 -0.86
CA ASN A 155 19.07 9.96 -2.14
C ASN A 155 18.24 9.50 -3.34
N GLY A 156 17.13 8.78 -3.13
CA GLY A 156 16.24 8.26 -4.17
C GLY A 156 16.76 7.02 -4.89
N ARG A 157 17.97 6.52 -4.60
CA ARG A 157 18.48 5.27 -5.18
C ARG A 157 17.83 4.07 -4.52
N LEU A 158 17.65 2.98 -5.27
CA LEU A 158 17.23 1.71 -4.70
C LEU A 158 18.22 1.22 -3.64
N ARG A 159 17.70 0.70 -2.52
CA ARG A 159 18.50 0.06 -1.48
C ARG A 159 19.13 -1.20 -2.06
N PRO A 160 20.46 -1.36 -2.00
CA PRO A 160 21.10 -2.58 -2.47
C PRO A 160 20.68 -3.77 -1.62
N ILE A 161 20.49 -4.92 -2.27
CA ILE A 161 20.27 -6.21 -1.63
C ILE A 161 21.50 -7.08 -1.93
N HIS A 162 21.94 -7.85 -0.93
CA HIS A 162 23.07 -8.75 -1.07
C HIS A 162 22.88 -9.69 -2.27
N PRO A 163 23.77 -9.70 -3.28
CA PRO A 163 23.55 -10.43 -4.53
C PRO A 163 23.20 -11.92 -4.41
N PRO A 164 23.75 -12.71 -3.47
CA PRO A 164 23.33 -14.09 -3.25
C PRO A 164 21.84 -14.24 -2.89
N LEU A 165 21.24 -13.28 -2.18
CA LEU A 165 19.82 -13.29 -1.84
C LEU A 165 18.95 -13.02 -3.07
N LEU A 166 19.34 -12.06 -3.92
CA LEU A 166 18.66 -11.81 -5.20
C LEU A 166 18.70 -13.04 -6.10
N ALA A 167 19.87 -13.67 -6.21
CA ALA A 167 20.05 -14.91 -6.97
C ALA A 167 19.20 -16.06 -6.41
N ALA A 168 19.12 -16.19 -5.08
CA ALA A 168 18.28 -17.20 -4.42
C ALA A 168 16.79 -16.99 -4.71
N ALA A 169 16.32 -15.74 -4.61
CA ALA A 169 14.93 -15.37 -4.90
C ALA A 169 14.58 -15.41 -6.39
N GLY A 170 15.58 -15.31 -7.28
CA GLY A 170 15.35 -15.14 -8.72
C GLY A 170 14.83 -13.75 -9.07
N SER A 171 15.12 -12.75 -8.24
CA SER A 171 14.71 -11.35 -8.42
C SER A 171 15.85 -10.52 -9.02
N THR A 172 15.48 -9.49 -9.78
CA THR A 172 16.42 -8.46 -10.26
C THR A 172 16.69 -7.39 -9.22
N GLY A 173 15.90 -7.32 -8.14
CA GLY A 173 16.03 -6.29 -7.10
C GLY A 173 15.57 -4.91 -7.55
N GLU A 174 14.68 -4.85 -8.55
CA GLU A 174 14.19 -3.60 -9.15
C GLU A 174 12.73 -3.30 -8.79
N ASP A 175 12.04 -4.23 -8.14
CA ASP A 175 10.63 -4.10 -7.80
C ASP A 175 10.44 -3.23 -6.57
N VAL A 176 9.93 -2.02 -6.73
CA VAL A 176 9.91 -1.06 -5.64
C VAL A 176 8.72 -1.27 -4.70
N ALA A 177 8.98 -1.24 -3.41
CA ALA A 177 7.94 -1.21 -2.37
C ALA A 177 7.49 0.23 -2.10
N LEU A 178 7.02 0.92 -3.14
CA LEU A 178 6.52 2.29 -3.04
C LEU A 178 5.00 2.31 -3.17
N LEU A 179 4.36 3.10 -2.32
CA LEU A 179 2.93 3.37 -2.32
C LEU A 179 2.72 4.89 -2.37
N HIS A 180 1.66 5.32 -3.03
CA HIS A 180 1.27 6.73 -3.04
C HIS A 180 0.52 7.04 -1.75
N GLU A 181 1.17 7.77 -0.85
CA GLU A 181 0.54 8.30 0.36
C GLU A 181 -0.08 9.67 0.08
N ASP A 182 -1.32 9.85 0.53
CA ASP A 182 -1.95 11.16 0.55
C ASP A 182 -1.34 12.06 1.64
N GLU A 183 -1.75 13.33 1.72
CA GLU A 183 -1.20 14.31 2.68
C GLU A 183 -1.30 13.88 4.17
N ASP A 184 -2.20 12.95 4.49
CA ASP A 184 -2.38 12.39 5.83
C ASP A 184 -1.67 11.03 6.04
N GLY A 185 -0.78 10.64 5.12
CA GLY A 185 0.00 9.41 5.20
C GLY A 185 -0.79 8.13 4.85
N ARG A 186 -2.05 8.25 4.43
CA ARG A 186 -2.87 7.09 4.05
C ARG A 186 -2.75 6.80 2.56
N VAL A 187 -2.61 5.53 2.23
CA VAL A 187 -2.61 5.07 0.84
C VAL A 187 -4.05 4.95 0.38
N ARG A 188 -4.47 5.72 -0.62
CA ARG A 188 -5.83 5.60 -1.20
C ARG A 188 -5.82 5.33 -2.69
N ARG A 189 -4.65 5.43 -3.31
CA ARG A 189 -4.47 5.38 -4.75
C ARG A 189 -3.38 4.37 -5.09
N TYR A 190 -3.63 3.57 -6.11
CA TYR A 190 -2.59 2.82 -6.77
C TYR A 190 -1.99 3.69 -7.87
N GLU A 191 -0.67 3.84 -7.82
CA GLU A 191 0.15 4.46 -8.85
C GLU A 191 1.40 3.60 -9.03
N ASP A 192 1.96 3.66 -10.24
CA ASP A 192 3.23 3.01 -10.58
C ASP A 192 4.16 3.98 -11.30
N ARG A 193 3.85 5.28 -11.28
CA ARG A 193 4.65 6.35 -11.92
C ARG A 193 5.50 7.10 -10.91
N PHE A 194 6.39 6.37 -10.25
CA PHE A 194 7.32 6.93 -9.26
C PHE A 194 8.68 7.31 -9.86
N GLY A 195 8.94 6.99 -11.14
CA GLY A 195 10.21 7.29 -11.80
C GLY A 195 10.44 8.79 -11.97
N ALA A 196 11.70 9.17 -12.20
CA ALA A 196 12.05 10.56 -12.48
C ALA A 196 11.25 11.08 -13.69
N GLY A 197 10.54 12.19 -13.53
CA GLY A 197 9.66 12.71 -14.58
C GLY A 197 8.33 11.98 -14.76
N GLY A 198 7.94 11.11 -13.80
CA GLY A 198 6.67 10.37 -13.84
C GLY A 198 6.73 9.10 -14.70
N GLU A 199 7.93 8.55 -14.89
CA GLU A 199 8.12 7.26 -15.57
C GLU A 199 7.53 6.10 -14.77
N GLU A 200 7.08 5.09 -15.49
CA GLU A 200 6.55 3.85 -14.91
C GLU A 200 7.68 3.03 -14.31
N VAL A 201 7.47 2.56 -13.08
CA VAL A 201 8.39 1.67 -12.36
C VAL A 201 7.68 0.37 -12.03
N ALA A 202 8.43 -0.74 -11.99
CA ALA A 202 7.89 -2.00 -11.52
C ALA A 202 7.68 -1.90 -10.00
N THR A 203 6.43 -1.75 -9.55
CA THR A 203 6.10 -1.79 -8.12
C THR A 203 5.92 -3.24 -7.66
N LEU A 204 6.14 -3.51 -6.37
CA LEU A 204 5.88 -4.82 -5.75
C LEU A 204 4.45 -5.29 -6.05
N VAL A 205 3.46 -4.41 -5.83
CA VAL A 205 2.05 -4.70 -6.06
C VAL A 205 1.76 -4.92 -7.55
N GLY A 206 2.31 -4.08 -8.43
CA GLY A 206 2.14 -4.20 -9.87
C GLY A 206 2.70 -5.50 -10.42
N ARG A 207 3.91 -5.90 -9.99
CA ARG A 207 4.52 -7.15 -10.42
C ARG A 207 3.82 -8.38 -9.81
N LEU A 208 3.38 -8.30 -8.56
CA LEU A 208 2.61 -9.37 -7.94
C LEU A 208 1.29 -9.61 -8.69
N ALA A 209 0.55 -8.55 -8.96
CA ALA A 209 -0.69 -8.62 -9.75
C ALA A 209 -0.43 -9.19 -11.15
N ALA A 210 0.60 -8.70 -11.86
CA ALA A 210 0.94 -9.19 -13.19
C ALA A 210 1.27 -10.69 -13.18
N THR A 211 1.95 -11.15 -12.12
CA THR A 211 2.32 -12.56 -11.92
C THR A 211 1.09 -13.44 -11.66
N THR A 212 0.07 -12.91 -10.99
CA THR A 212 -1.19 -13.62 -10.75
C THR A 212 -2.21 -13.48 -11.89
N GLY A 213 -1.84 -12.83 -13.00
CA GLY A 213 -2.67 -12.66 -14.19
C GLY A 213 -3.58 -11.42 -14.18
N THR A 214 -3.35 -10.50 -13.25
CA THR A 214 -4.13 -9.26 -13.10
C THR A 214 -3.28 -8.06 -13.50
N ARG A 215 -3.89 -6.96 -13.97
CA ARG A 215 -3.21 -5.69 -14.13
C ARG A 215 -3.92 -4.63 -13.31
N PRO A 216 -3.28 -4.02 -12.31
CA PRO A 216 -3.90 -2.98 -11.53
C PRO A 216 -4.05 -1.73 -12.39
N GLU A 217 -5.23 -1.12 -12.35
CA GLU A 217 -5.47 0.17 -12.97
C GLU A 217 -5.05 1.28 -12.00
N ARG A 218 -4.48 2.37 -12.54
CA ARG A 218 -4.20 3.56 -11.73
C ARG A 218 -5.49 4.21 -11.26
N GLY A 219 -5.49 4.67 -10.02
CA GLY A 219 -6.63 5.36 -9.44
C GLY A 219 -6.91 4.88 -8.03
N LEU A 220 -8.17 5.01 -7.60
CA LEU A 220 -8.56 4.66 -6.24
C LEU A 220 -8.43 3.17 -5.98
N VAL A 221 -7.78 2.81 -4.88
CA VAL A 221 -7.78 1.45 -4.36
C VAL A 221 -9.21 1.07 -3.97
N GLN A 222 -9.62 -0.13 -4.34
CA GLN A 222 -10.94 -0.64 -4.04
C GLN A 222 -10.99 -1.21 -2.61
N TYR A 223 -11.36 -0.36 -1.66
CA TYR A 223 -11.48 -0.73 -0.24
C TYR A 223 -12.71 -1.58 0.11
N ALA A 224 -13.61 -1.84 -0.85
CA ALA A 224 -14.77 -2.72 -0.62
C ALA A 224 -14.40 -4.17 -0.25
N LEU A 225 -13.12 -4.56 -0.40
CA LEU A 225 -12.62 -5.87 0.02
C LEU A 225 -12.68 -6.07 1.55
N GLY A 226 -12.60 -4.99 2.34
CA GLY A 226 -12.68 -5.06 3.81
C GLY A 226 -11.67 -6.05 4.41
N THR A 227 -12.17 -7.04 5.15
CA THR A 227 -11.38 -8.12 5.78
C THR A 227 -11.17 -9.33 4.87
N GLY A 228 -11.17 -9.11 3.55
CA GLY A 228 -11.03 -10.15 2.54
C GLY A 228 -9.61 -10.70 2.39
N PHE A 229 -8.90 -10.89 3.50
CA PHE A 229 -7.59 -11.52 3.58
C PHE A 229 -7.40 -12.06 4.99
N ASP A 230 -6.64 -13.13 5.12
CA ASP A 230 -6.25 -13.66 6.42
C ASP A 230 -4.96 -13.00 6.89
N TYR A 231 -4.94 -12.50 8.11
CA TYR A 231 -3.72 -12.03 8.75
C TYR A 231 -3.17 -13.13 9.66
N VAL A 232 -1.92 -13.54 9.41
CA VAL A 232 -1.21 -14.55 10.20
C VAL A 232 0.05 -13.93 10.79
N PRO A 233 0.16 -13.80 12.12
CA PRO A 233 1.40 -13.38 12.76
C PRO A 233 2.53 -14.36 12.43
N MET A 234 3.71 -13.85 12.06
CA MET A 234 4.84 -14.70 11.67
C MET A 234 5.27 -15.66 12.79
N ARG A 235 5.14 -15.26 14.06
CA ARG A 235 5.37 -16.17 15.20
C ARG A 235 4.48 -17.42 15.19
N ASP A 236 3.25 -17.31 14.67
CA ASP A 236 2.33 -18.44 14.61
C ASP A 236 2.76 -19.41 13.50
N VAL A 237 3.21 -18.88 12.36
CA VAL A 237 3.83 -19.67 11.27
C VAL A 237 5.02 -20.48 11.80
N LEU A 238 5.91 -19.83 12.56
CA LEU A 238 7.07 -20.50 13.17
C LEU A 238 6.64 -21.55 14.21
N GLY A 239 5.65 -21.22 15.04
CA GLY A 239 5.09 -22.15 16.02
C GLY A 239 4.45 -23.39 15.37
N TRP A 240 3.83 -23.26 14.19
CA TRP A 240 3.32 -24.40 13.43
C TRP A 240 4.45 -25.33 12.96
N VAL A 241 5.55 -24.77 12.47
CA VAL A 241 6.74 -25.54 12.08
C VAL A 241 7.28 -26.34 13.27
N GLU A 242 7.42 -25.71 14.43
CA GLU A 242 7.92 -26.36 15.65
C GLU A 242 7.01 -27.51 16.10
N ARG A 243 5.69 -27.37 15.93
CA ARG A 243 4.70 -28.42 16.23
C ARG A 243 4.53 -29.46 15.13
N GLY A 244 5.17 -29.28 13.97
CA GLY A 244 5.03 -30.17 12.81
C GLY A 244 3.73 -30.00 12.03
N GLU A 245 3.00 -28.90 12.24
CA GLU A 245 1.77 -28.54 11.54
C GLU A 245 2.15 -27.84 10.23
N ARG A 246 2.09 -28.53 9.08
CA ARG A 246 2.58 -27.99 7.78
C ARG A 246 1.48 -27.54 6.81
N ASP A 247 0.22 -27.78 7.16
CA ASP A 247 -0.95 -27.52 6.30
C ASP A 247 -1.78 -26.31 6.79
N LYS A 248 -1.21 -25.47 7.67
CA LYS A 248 -1.81 -24.23 8.19
C LYS A 248 -1.08 -23.04 7.61
#